data_AF-A0A6P0Q683-F1
#
_entry.id   AF-A0A6P0Q683-F1
#
_cell.length_a   1.000
_cell.length_b   1.000
_cell.length_c   1.000
_cell.angle_alpha   90.00
_cell.angle_beta   90.00
_cell.angle_gamma   90.00
#
_symmetry.space_group_name_H-M   'P 1'
#
loop_
_entity.id
_entity.type
_entity.pdbx_description
1 polymer ?
#
loop_
_entity_poly.entity_id
_entity_poly.type
_entity_poly.pdbx_seq_one_letter_code
_entity_poly.pdbx_strand_id
1 'polypeptide(L)'
;FTPLFLLVTSPIIVGEYPTPLDMVGIIMIVVGSYSLNLKEKRNGYLAPFKGLLKQRGPQLMLTVAVIFSITSNVDKVGVQNSSPIFWAIAMHTFIATGMGVIMLSKSRSKLNQIPKYLLSIVPIGFFQAGVILCQMTALEMTFVSHVIAVKRMSVLISVILGCLIFKEPGIQERAVGAAIMVLGVLLITLSGH
;
A
#
# COMPACT_ATOMS: atom_id res chain seq x y z
N PHE A 1 0.46 -5.74 -6.33
CA PHE A 1 0.24 -5.34 -7.73
C PHE A 1 0.56 -3.88 -8.01
N THR A 2 0.14 -2.91 -7.18
CA THR A 2 0.43 -1.47 -7.39
C THR A 2 1.89 -1.12 -7.74
N PRO A 3 2.93 -1.71 -7.10
CA PRO A 3 4.33 -1.42 -7.45
C PRO A 3 4.69 -1.75 -8.91
N LEU A 4 4.08 -2.78 -9.52
CA LEU A 4 4.34 -3.13 -10.92
C LEU A 4 3.83 -2.06 -11.88
N PHE A 5 2.65 -1.49 -11.60
CA PHE A 5 2.12 -0.41 -12.43
C PHE A 5 2.96 0.85 -12.29
N LEU A 6 3.56 1.09 -11.12
CA LEU A 6 4.42 2.24 -10.88
C LEU A 6 5.72 2.19 -11.70
N LEU A 7 6.25 0.99 -11.99
CA LEU A 7 7.39 0.86 -12.91
C LEU A 7 7.13 1.43 -14.30
N VAL A 8 5.86 1.51 -14.72
CA VAL A 8 5.46 2.06 -16.02
C VAL A 8 4.98 3.51 -15.89
N THR A 9 4.16 3.81 -14.89
CA THR A 9 3.55 5.15 -14.75
C THR A 9 4.51 6.19 -14.18
N SER A 10 5.47 5.78 -13.34
CA SER A 10 6.41 6.70 -12.69
C SER A 10 7.38 7.35 -13.68
N PRO A 11 7.98 6.63 -14.66
CA PRO A 11 8.74 7.26 -15.75
C PRO A 11 7.93 8.24 -16.59
N ILE A 12 6.64 7.97 -16.81
CA ILE A 12 5.77 8.78 -17.69
C ILE A 12 5.31 10.07 -16.99
N ILE A 13 4.94 9.98 -15.71
CA ILE A 13 4.30 11.09 -14.99
C ILE A 13 5.33 11.92 -14.22
N VAL A 14 6.29 11.26 -13.56
CA VAL A 14 7.26 11.91 -12.67
C VAL A 14 8.63 12.02 -13.35
N GLY A 15 8.93 11.19 -14.34
CA GLY A 15 10.25 11.11 -14.96
C GLY A 15 11.26 10.31 -14.15
N GLU A 16 10.82 9.50 -13.19
CA GLU A 16 11.68 8.62 -12.40
C GLU A 16 11.94 7.33 -13.18
N TYR A 17 13.20 7.01 -13.46
CA TYR A 17 13.61 5.78 -14.13
C TYR A 17 14.28 4.86 -13.12
N PRO A 18 13.58 3.82 -12.62
CA PRO A 18 14.18 2.85 -11.70
C PRO A 18 15.31 2.11 -12.39
N THR A 19 16.36 1.76 -11.66
CA THR A 19 17.45 0.94 -12.22
C THR A 19 16.93 -0.47 -12.52
N PRO A 20 17.64 -1.26 -13.37
CA PRO A 20 17.30 -2.67 -13.57
C PRO A 20 17.26 -3.47 -12.26
N LEU A 21 18.08 -3.09 -11.27
CA LEU A 21 18.15 -3.75 -9.98
C LEU A 21 16.93 -3.42 -9.10
N ASP A 22 16.43 -2.18 -9.18
CA ASP A 22 15.15 -1.77 -8.57
C ASP A 22 13.97 -2.55 -9.14
N MET A 23 13.95 -2.74 -10.46
CA MET A 23 12.90 -3.52 -11.13
C MET A 23 12.88 -4.96 -10.64
N VAL A 24 14.04 -5.60 -10.53
CA VAL A 24 14.15 -6.98 -9.98
C VAL A 24 13.67 -7.02 -8.53
N GLY A 25 14.08 -6.06 -7.70
CA GLY A 25 13.65 -5.97 -6.30
C GLY A 25 12.13 -5.80 -6.16
N ILE A 26 11.53 -4.93 -6.96
CA ILE A 26 10.07 -4.71 -6.98
C ILE A 26 9.33 -5.98 -7.44
N ILE A 27 9.82 -6.67 -8.47
CA ILE A 27 9.25 -7.93 -8.92
C ILE A 27 9.33 -8.99 -7.81
N MET A 28 10.47 -9.12 -7.13
CA MET A 28 10.62 -10.01 -5.98
C MET A 28 9.61 -9.70 -4.88
N ILE A 29 9.44 -8.43 -4.49
CA ILE A 29 8.46 -8.04 -3.46
C ILE A 29 7.04 -8.43 -3.88
N VAL A 30 6.69 -8.24 -5.15
CA VAL A 30 5.35 -8.59 -5.65
C VAL A 30 5.15 -10.10 -5.65
N VAL A 31 6.12 -10.88 -6.13
CA VAL A 31 6.08 -12.35 -6.13
C VAL A 31 6.07 -12.91 -4.70
N GLY A 32 6.88 -12.37 -3.80
CA GLY A 32 6.90 -12.75 -2.40
C GLY A 32 5.57 -12.44 -1.69
N SER A 33 5.01 -11.25 -1.95
CA SER A 33 3.69 -10.87 -1.42
C SER A 33 2.56 -11.75 -1.94
N TYR A 34 2.68 -12.21 -3.19
CA TYR A 34 1.78 -13.18 -3.80
C TYR A 34 1.89 -14.54 -3.09
N SER A 35 3.10 -15.05 -2.93
CA SER A 35 3.35 -16.32 -2.22
C SER A 35 2.85 -16.28 -0.78
N LEU A 36 2.98 -15.14 -0.10
CA LEU A 36 2.56 -14.95 1.29
C LEU A 36 1.04 -14.94 1.46
N ASN A 37 0.31 -14.44 0.46
CA ASN A 37 -1.16 -14.32 0.49
C ASN A 37 -1.90 -15.53 -0.11
N LEU A 38 -1.19 -16.51 -0.69
CA LEU A 38 -1.80 -17.76 -1.11
C LEU A 38 -2.23 -18.57 0.12
N LYS A 39 -3.44 -18.32 0.62
CA LYS A 39 -4.05 -19.10 1.72
C LYS A 39 -4.61 -20.46 1.28
N GLU A 40 -4.67 -20.77 -0.02
CA GLU A 40 -5.19 -22.05 -0.52
C GLU A 40 -4.37 -22.59 -1.69
N LYS A 41 -3.36 -23.42 -1.38
CA LYS A 41 -2.64 -24.24 -2.36
C LYS A 41 -3.52 -25.30 -3.07
N ARG A 42 -4.78 -25.46 -2.65
CA ARG A 42 -5.65 -26.58 -3.05
C ARG A 42 -6.10 -26.56 -4.52
N ASN A 43 -5.90 -25.44 -5.25
CA ASN A 43 -6.31 -25.31 -6.66
C ASN A 43 -5.15 -24.98 -7.65
N GLY A 44 -3.88 -25.04 -7.23
CA GLY A 44 -2.71 -24.86 -8.11
C GLY A 44 -2.18 -23.42 -8.23
N TYR A 45 -0.91 -23.30 -8.65
CA TYR A 45 -0.12 -22.04 -8.64
C TYR A 45 -0.70 -20.90 -9.50
N LEU A 46 -1.52 -21.23 -10.51
CA LEU A 46 -2.16 -20.27 -11.44
C LEU A 46 -3.63 -19.96 -11.09
N ALA A 47 -4.22 -20.63 -10.09
CA ALA A 47 -5.60 -20.39 -9.68
C ALA A 47 -5.90 -18.94 -9.28
N PRO A 48 -5.01 -18.21 -8.60
CA PRO A 48 -5.26 -16.82 -8.23
C PRO A 48 -5.24 -15.88 -9.44
N PHE A 49 -4.39 -16.15 -10.44
CA PHE A 49 -4.34 -15.37 -11.69
C PHE A 49 -5.60 -15.58 -12.54
N LYS A 50 -6.10 -16.82 -12.57
CA LYS A 50 -7.40 -17.13 -13.19
C LYS A 50 -8.56 -16.53 -12.40
N GLY A 51 -8.45 -16.49 -11.07
CA GLY A 51 -9.39 -15.82 -10.16
C GLY A 51 -9.41 -14.30 -10.34
N LEU A 52 -8.25 -13.69 -10.61
CA LEU A 52 -8.09 -12.27 -10.95
C LEU A 52 -8.94 -11.84 -12.13
N LEU A 53 -9.08 -12.71 -13.13
CA LEU A 53 -9.87 -12.45 -14.33
C LEU A 53 -11.32 -12.96 -14.25
N LYS A 54 -11.62 -13.88 -13.34
CA LYS A 54 -12.94 -14.56 -13.27
C LYS A 54 -13.85 -14.03 -12.16
N GLN A 55 -13.29 -13.45 -11.10
CA GLN A 55 -14.04 -12.94 -9.96
C GLN A 55 -14.10 -11.41 -9.96
N ARG A 56 -15.28 -10.86 -9.67
CA ARG A 56 -15.49 -9.39 -9.63
C ARG A 56 -14.62 -8.68 -8.58
N GLY A 57 -14.38 -9.29 -7.42
CA GLY A 57 -13.58 -8.69 -6.35
C GLY A 57 -12.13 -8.40 -6.74
N PRO A 58 -11.36 -9.41 -7.19
CA PRO A 58 -10.01 -9.22 -7.74
C PRO A 58 -9.91 -8.26 -8.93
N GLN A 59 -10.89 -8.27 -9.85
CA GLN A 59 -10.95 -7.31 -10.96
C GLN A 59 -11.04 -5.86 -10.46
N LEU A 60 -11.93 -5.61 -9.49
CA LEU A 60 -12.04 -4.29 -8.86
C LEU A 60 -10.73 -3.88 -8.15
N MET A 61 -10.06 -4.83 -7.50
CA MET A 61 -8.75 -4.56 -6.88
C MET A 61 -7.68 -4.18 -7.91
N LEU A 62 -7.71 -4.78 -9.11
CA LEU A 62 -6.81 -4.43 -10.21
C LEU A 62 -7.06 -2.99 -10.68
N THR A 63 -8.32 -2.61 -10.88
CA THR A 63 -8.69 -1.22 -11.20
C THR A 63 -8.22 -0.25 -10.13
N VAL A 64 -8.41 -0.59 -8.85
CA VAL A 64 -7.91 0.19 -7.72
C VAL A 64 -6.38 0.31 -7.76
N ALA A 65 -5.66 -0.75 -8.13
CA ALA A 65 -4.20 -0.71 -8.26
C ALA A 65 -3.73 0.22 -9.39
N VAL A 66 -4.46 0.30 -10.50
CA VAL A 66 -4.18 1.24 -11.60
C VAL A 66 -4.44 2.68 -11.15
N ILE A 67 -5.58 2.96 -10.52
CA ILE A 67 -5.91 4.28 -9.98
C ILE A 67 -4.83 4.71 -8.97
N PHE A 68 -4.47 3.84 -8.03
CA PHE A 68 -3.44 4.15 -7.03
C PHE A 68 -2.07 4.40 -7.64
N SER A 69 -1.73 3.72 -8.74
CA SER A 69 -0.49 3.97 -9.46
C SER A 69 -0.43 5.41 -9.98
N ILE A 70 -1.54 5.92 -10.53
CA ILE A 70 -1.63 7.29 -11.01
C ILE A 70 -1.62 8.27 -9.82
N THR A 71 -2.47 8.06 -8.82
CA THR A 71 -2.58 9.00 -7.69
C THR A 71 -1.30 9.09 -6.88
N SER A 72 -0.54 7.99 -6.74
CA SER A 72 0.73 8.02 -6.01
C SER A 72 1.81 8.85 -6.72
N ASN A 73 1.80 8.87 -8.06
CA ASN A 73 2.67 9.78 -8.82
C ASN A 73 2.19 11.23 -8.71
N VAL A 74 0.87 11.47 -8.70
CA VAL A 74 0.31 12.80 -8.44
C VAL A 74 0.70 13.30 -7.04
N ASP A 75 0.69 12.41 -6.03
CA ASP A 75 1.15 12.75 -4.69
C ASP A 75 2.60 13.20 -4.68
N LYS A 76 3.48 12.49 -5.40
CA LYS A 76 4.89 12.88 -5.54
C LYS A 76 5.05 14.26 -6.19
N VAL A 77 4.34 14.52 -7.30
CA VAL A 77 4.35 15.83 -7.97
C VAL A 77 3.83 16.91 -7.03
N GLY A 78 2.74 16.65 -6.30
CA GLY A 78 2.17 17.59 -5.34
C GLY A 78 3.12 17.92 -4.19
N VAL A 79 3.79 16.91 -3.64
CA VAL A 79 4.80 17.07 -2.58
C VAL A 79 6.01 17.86 -3.07
N GLN A 80 6.53 17.55 -4.26
CA GLN A 80 7.70 18.25 -4.84
C GLN A 80 7.44 19.73 -5.15
N ASN A 81 6.20 20.09 -5.50
CA ASN A 81 5.82 21.47 -5.85
C ASN A 81 5.29 22.29 -4.65
N SER A 82 5.13 21.68 -3.47
CA SER A 82 4.61 22.37 -2.29
C SER A 82 5.43 22.05 -1.04
N SER A 83 4.97 21.09 -0.24
CA SER A 83 5.71 20.44 0.83
C SER A 83 4.95 19.18 1.27
N PRO A 84 5.63 18.19 1.90
CA PRO A 84 4.96 16.98 2.39
C PRO A 84 3.79 17.25 3.32
N ILE A 85 3.97 18.21 4.23
CA ILE A 85 3.00 18.56 5.26
C ILE A 85 1.80 19.29 4.64
N PHE A 86 2.06 20.29 3.79
CA PHE A 86 1.00 21.06 3.16
C PHE A 86 0.13 20.16 2.26
N TRP A 87 0.76 19.33 1.43
CA TRP A 87 0.05 18.39 0.56
C TRP A 87 -0.80 17.39 1.36
N ALA A 88 -0.22 16.80 2.41
CA ALA A 88 -0.93 15.87 3.29
C ALA A 88 -2.18 16.50 3.91
N ILE A 89 -2.05 17.72 4.46
CA ILE A 89 -3.16 18.45 5.09
C ILE A 89 -4.22 18.82 4.05
N ALA A 90 -3.84 19.37 2.90
CA ALA A 90 -4.77 19.78 1.86
C ALA A 90 -5.62 18.60 1.37
N MET A 91 -4.97 17.47 1.04
CA MET A 91 -5.66 16.26 0.57
C MET A 91 -6.58 15.67 1.64
N HIS A 92 -6.12 15.53 2.88
CA HIS A 92 -6.94 14.94 3.94
C HIS A 92 -8.07 15.87 4.37
N THR A 93 -7.88 17.18 4.31
CA THR A 93 -8.97 18.15 4.55
C THR A 93 -10.03 18.06 3.45
N PHE A 94 -9.62 17.93 2.19
CA PHE A 94 -10.56 17.73 1.08
C PHE A 94 -11.36 16.42 1.22
N ILE A 95 -10.69 15.32 1.57
CA ILE A 95 -11.35 14.03 1.82
C ILE A 95 -12.28 14.13 3.03
N ALA A 96 -11.83 14.71 4.14
CA ALA A 96 -12.61 14.85 5.36
C ALA A 96 -13.86 15.70 5.15
N THR A 97 -13.76 16.80 4.41
CA THR A 97 -14.91 17.66 4.06
C THR A 97 -15.88 16.94 3.13
N GLY A 98 -15.39 16.31 2.05
CA GLY A 98 -16.23 15.56 1.12
C GLY A 98 -16.96 14.39 1.77
N MET A 99 -16.25 13.54 2.52
CA MET A 99 -16.84 12.44 3.27
C MET A 99 -17.73 12.93 4.41
N GLY A 100 -17.37 14.04 5.05
CA GLY A 100 -18.16 14.70 6.08
C GLY A 100 -19.52 15.14 5.57
N VAL A 101 -19.58 15.81 4.42
CA VAL A 101 -20.84 16.21 3.78
C VAL A 101 -21.71 14.99 3.48
N ILE A 102 -21.14 13.94 2.88
CA ILE A 102 -21.88 12.71 2.57
C ILE A 102 -22.41 12.04 3.84
N MET A 103 -21.61 11.97 4.89
CA MET A 103 -21.99 11.42 6.19
C MET A 103 -23.16 12.20 6.80
N LEU A 104 -23.09 13.53 6.78
CA LEU A 104 -24.13 14.41 7.31
C LEU A 104 -25.43 14.30 6.51
N SER A 105 -25.36 14.12 5.19
CA SER A 105 -26.54 13.96 4.32
C SER A 105 -27.19 12.59 4.42
N LYS A 106 -26.42 11.49 4.49
CA LYS A 106 -26.96 10.12 4.42
C LYS A 106 -27.10 9.40 5.76
N SER A 107 -26.40 9.83 6.81
CA SER A 107 -26.28 9.08 8.07
C SER A 107 -26.38 9.96 9.31
N ARG A 108 -27.15 11.05 9.23
CA ARG A 108 -27.34 12.04 10.31
C ARG A 108 -27.80 11.43 11.64
N SER A 109 -28.58 10.34 11.60
CA SER A 109 -29.06 9.62 12.79
C SER A 109 -27.97 8.85 13.55
N LYS A 110 -26.81 8.58 12.92
CA LYS A 110 -25.68 7.89 13.55
C LYS A 110 -24.66 8.83 14.19
N LEU A 111 -24.84 10.16 14.09
CA LEU A 111 -23.94 11.14 14.69
C LEU A 111 -23.85 11.01 16.21
N ASN A 112 -24.94 10.58 16.86
CA ASN A 112 -24.97 10.34 18.31
C ASN A 112 -24.06 9.19 18.76
N GLN A 113 -23.57 8.36 17.83
CA GLN A 113 -22.63 7.27 18.13
C GLN A 113 -21.17 7.76 18.17
N ILE A 114 -20.85 8.91 17.57
CA ILE A 114 -19.50 9.46 17.53
C ILE A 114 -18.87 9.62 18.93
N PRO A 115 -19.53 10.27 19.91
CA PRO A 115 -18.93 10.42 21.25
C PRO A 115 -18.67 9.07 21.94
N LYS A 116 -19.48 8.04 21.65
CA LYS A 116 -19.29 6.69 22.20
C LYS A 116 -18.02 6.00 21.70
N TYR A 117 -17.62 6.27 20.45
CA TYR A 117 -16.45 5.66 19.81
C TYR A 117 -15.25 6.61 19.75
N LEU A 118 -15.35 7.82 20.29
CA LEU A 118 -14.32 8.86 20.20
C LEU A 118 -12.96 8.35 20.73
N LEU A 119 -12.99 7.66 21.86
CA LEU A 119 -11.78 7.12 22.49
C LEU A 119 -11.09 6.03 21.64
N SER A 120 -11.83 5.34 20.77
CA SER A 120 -11.26 4.36 19.81
C SER A 120 -10.83 5.02 18.50
N ILE A 121 -11.54 6.05 18.04
CA ILE A 121 -11.28 6.70 16.75
C ILE A 121 -10.06 7.65 16.83
N VAL A 122 -9.90 8.38 17.93
CA VAL A 122 -8.81 9.36 18.11
C VAL A 122 -7.42 8.72 17.95
N PRO A 123 -7.09 7.59 18.62
CA PRO A 123 -5.81 6.92 18.42
C PRO A 123 -5.61 6.47 16.98
N ILE A 124 -6.64 5.90 16.34
CA ILE A 124 -6.56 5.45 14.94
C ILE A 124 -6.23 6.61 14.01
N GLY A 125 -6.91 7.76 14.19
CA GLY A 125 -6.64 8.97 13.43
C GLY A 125 -5.23 9.50 13.64
N PHE A 126 -4.74 9.49 14.89
CA PHE A 126 -3.40 9.92 15.24
C PHE A 126 -2.31 9.05 14.58
N PHE A 127 -2.41 7.72 14.70
CA PHE A 127 -1.49 6.81 14.03
C PHE A 127 -1.54 6.94 12.50
N GLN A 128 -2.75 7.10 11.95
CA GLN A 128 -2.92 7.30 10.52
C GLN A 128 -2.25 8.59 10.04
N ALA A 129 -2.39 9.70 10.79
CA ALA A 129 -1.70 10.95 10.49
C ALA A 129 -0.17 10.77 10.49
N GLY A 130 0.38 10.06 11.47
CA GLY A 130 1.80 9.70 11.50
C GLY A 130 2.23 8.92 10.26
N VAL A 131 1.47 7.91 9.86
CA VAL A 131 1.73 7.12 8.64
C VAL A 131 1.74 7.99 7.39
N ILE A 132 0.80 8.93 7.26
CA ILE A 132 0.70 9.83 6.11
C ILE A 132 1.90 10.77 6.05
N LEU A 133 2.28 11.38 7.18
CA LEU A 133 3.42 12.28 7.23
C LEU A 133 4.71 11.54 6.85
N CYS A 134 4.97 10.37 7.44
CA CYS A 134 6.10 9.54 7.07
C CYS A 134 6.07 9.15 5.58
N GLN A 135 4.90 8.82 5.04
CA GLN A 135 4.76 8.49 3.62
C GLN A 135 5.09 9.68 2.72
N MET A 136 4.57 10.87 3.00
CA MET A 136 4.80 12.05 2.15
C MET A 136 6.26 12.50 2.22
N THR A 137 6.90 12.47 3.40
CA THR A 137 8.33 12.74 3.53
C THR A 137 9.17 11.69 2.80
N ALA A 138 8.81 10.40 2.88
CA ALA A 138 9.50 9.37 2.12
C ALA A 138 9.35 9.58 0.60
N LEU A 139 8.15 9.96 0.14
CA LEU A 139 7.93 10.31 -1.26
C LEU A 139 8.75 11.51 -1.68
N GLU A 140 9.04 12.49 -0.83
CA GLU A 140 9.94 13.58 -1.17
C GLU A 140 11.38 13.07 -1.43
N MET A 141 11.89 12.20 -0.55
CA MET A 141 13.29 11.79 -0.52
C MET A 141 13.69 10.69 -1.53
N THR A 142 12.75 9.89 -2.03
CA THR A 142 13.07 8.76 -2.93
C THR A 142 11.98 8.48 -3.96
N PHE A 143 12.21 7.51 -4.84
CA PHE A 143 11.28 7.16 -5.90
C PHE A 143 9.96 6.60 -5.38
N VAL A 144 8.86 6.92 -6.07
CA VAL A 144 7.50 6.51 -5.70
C VAL A 144 7.38 4.99 -5.63
N SER A 145 8.01 4.31 -6.58
CA SER A 145 8.07 2.86 -6.67
C SER A 145 8.74 2.22 -5.45
N HIS A 146 9.80 2.84 -4.91
CA HIS A 146 10.56 2.36 -3.76
C HIS A 146 9.75 2.49 -2.46
N VAL A 147 9.18 3.68 -2.21
CA VAL A 147 8.35 3.91 -1.02
C VAL A 147 7.19 2.92 -0.96
N ILE A 148 6.51 2.72 -2.09
CA ILE A 148 5.33 1.85 -2.14
C ILE A 148 5.73 0.37 -2.05
N ALA A 149 6.86 -0.04 -2.63
CA ALA A 149 7.38 -1.38 -2.48
C ALA A 149 7.76 -1.69 -1.02
N VAL A 150 8.50 -0.80 -0.36
CA VAL A 150 8.87 -0.93 1.05
C VAL A 150 7.63 -0.95 1.95
N LYS A 151 6.65 -0.06 1.70
CA LYS A 151 5.38 -0.05 2.45
C LYS A 151 4.65 -1.40 2.39
N ARG A 152 4.77 -2.16 1.30
CA ARG A 152 4.18 -3.50 1.18
C ARG A 152 4.84 -4.54 2.09
N MET A 153 6.06 -4.30 2.59
CA MET A 153 6.66 -5.17 3.62
C MET A 153 5.91 -5.14 4.95
N SER A 154 5.04 -4.15 5.20
CA SER A 154 4.13 -4.19 6.37
C SER A 154 3.31 -5.48 6.45
N VAL A 155 3.01 -6.11 5.31
CA VAL A 155 2.32 -7.41 5.26
C VAL A 155 3.13 -8.51 5.97
N LEU A 156 4.46 -8.46 5.91
CA LEU A 156 5.33 -9.39 6.65
C LEU A 156 5.13 -9.25 8.15
N ILE A 157 5.12 -8.01 8.65
CA ILE A 157 4.91 -7.70 10.07
C ILE A 157 3.53 -8.20 10.48
N SER A 158 2.48 -7.96 9.68
CA SER A 158 1.14 -8.47 9.94
C SER A 158 1.08 -10.00 10.01
N VAL A 159 1.83 -10.71 9.16
CA VAL A 159 1.90 -12.18 9.20
C VAL A 159 2.66 -12.69 10.42
N ILE A 160 3.78 -12.05 10.80
CA ILE A 160 4.56 -12.42 11.98
C ILE A 160 3.72 -12.22 13.25
N LEU A 161 3.08 -11.06 13.39
CA LEU A 161 2.18 -10.77 14.52
C LEU A 161 0.96 -11.69 14.48
N GLY A 162 0.42 -11.96 13.30
CA GLY A 162 -0.65 -12.92 13.06
C GLY A 162 -0.32 -14.28 13.65
N CYS A 163 0.89 -14.78 13.41
CA CYS A 163 1.30 -16.05 13.98
C CYS A 163 1.64 -15.98 15.48
N LEU A 164 2.35 -14.95 15.92
CA LEU A 164 2.80 -14.87 17.32
C LEU A 164 1.62 -14.67 18.28
N ILE A 165 0.65 -13.83 17.90
CA ILE A 165 -0.50 -13.47 18.73
C ILE A 165 -1.65 -14.46 18.52
N PHE A 166 -2.00 -14.79 17.28
CA PHE A 166 -3.18 -15.61 16.98
C PHE A 166 -2.86 -17.09 16.72
N LYS A 167 -1.58 -17.49 16.76
CA LYS A 167 -1.11 -18.88 16.57
C LYS A 167 -1.61 -19.52 15.26
N GLU A 168 -1.75 -18.73 14.20
CA GLU A 168 -2.19 -19.25 12.89
C GLU A 168 -1.21 -20.31 12.34
N PRO A 169 -1.68 -21.50 11.91
CA PRO A 169 -0.83 -22.48 11.24
C PRO A 169 -0.42 -22.01 9.83
N GLY A 170 0.72 -22.52 9.32
CA GLY A 170 1.22 -22.22 7.97
C GLY A 170 2.39 -21.23 7.90
N ILE A 171 3.17 -21.04 8.97
CA ILE A 171 4.39 -20.20 8.96
C ILE A 171 5.35 -20.60 7.84
N GLN A 172 5.59 -21.89 7.63
CA GLN A 172 6.70 -22.34 6.77
C GLN A 172 6.51 -21.87 5.31
N GLU A 173 5.28 -21.89 4.82
CA GLU A 173 4.97 -21.43 3.46
C GLU A 173 5.01 -19.91 3.35
N ARG A 174 4.60 -19.20 4.42
CA ARG A 174 4.69 -17.74 4.49
C ARG A 174 6.13 -17.26 4.69
N ALA A 175 7.00 -18.05 5.32
CA ALA A 175 8.40 -17.71 5.53
C ALA A 175 9.16 -17.61 4.20
N VAL A 176 8.83 -18.45 3.22
CA VAL A 176 9.41 -18.36 1.86
C VAL A 176 9.00 -17.04 1.19
N GLY A 177 7.71 -16.69 1.22
CA GLY A 177 7.24 -15.40 0.70
C GLY A 177 7.89 -14.21 1.40
N ALA A 178 8.09 -14.32 2.72
CA ALA A 178 8.77 -13.31 3.52
C ALA A 178 10.24 -13.14 3.13
N ALA A 179 10.99 -14.23 2.99
CA ALA A 179 12.39 -14.20 2.58
C ALA A 179 12.55 -13.55 1.19
N ILE A 180 11.67 -13.88 0.23
CA ILE A 180 11.69 -13.27 -1.10
C ILE A 180 11.43 -11.75 -1.02
N MET A 181 10.47 -11.31 -0.19
CA MET A 181 10.19 -9.88 -0.02
C MET A 181 11.37 -9.14 0.62
N VAL A 182 12.03 -9.73 1.62
CA VAL A 182 13.21 -9.15 2.28
C VAL A 182 14.37 -9.01 1.29
N LEU A 183 14.65 -10.05 0.51
CA LEU A 183 15.65 -9.99 -0.56
C LEU A 183 15.34 -8.90 -1.58
N GLY A 184 14.06 -8.77 -1.97
CA GLY A 184 13.64 -7.72 -2.90
C GLY A 184 13.88 -6.30 -2.36
N VAL A 185 13.65 -6.05 -1.06
CA VAL A 185 13.98 -4.75 -0.45
C VAL A 185 15.48 -4.54 -0.35
N LEU A 186 16.26 -5.57 0.01
CA LEU A 186 17.71 -5.46 0.06
C LEU A 186 18.28 -5.03 -1.30
N LEU A 187 17.76 -5.58 -2.40
CA LEU A 187 18.15 -5.16 -3.75
C LEU A 187 17.83 -3.68 -3.99
N ILE A 188 16.60 -3.23 -3.70
CA ILE A 188 16.22 -1.81 -3.86
C ILE A 188 17.13 -0.90 -3.02
N THR A 189 17.45 -1.28 -1.78
CA THR A 189 18.32 -0.47 -0.91
C THR A 189 19.77 -0.42 -1.38
N LEU A 190 20.29 -1.50 -1.97
CA LEU A 190 21.65 -1.56 -2.50
C LEU A 190 21.79 -0.83 -3.84
N SER A 191 20.70 -0.71 -4.59
CA SER A 191 20.61 0.03 -5.85
C SER A 191 20.52 1.54 -5.66
N GLY A 192 20.01 2.02 -4.52
CA GLY A 192 19.82 3.44 -4.24
C GLY A 192 21.10 4.26 -3.98
N HIS A 193 22.24 3.82 -4.49
CA HIS A 193 23.53 4.53 -4.45
C HIS A 193 23.84 5.20 -5.80
#